data_AF-A0A2G5DP00-F1
#
_entry.id   AF-A0A2G5DP00-F1
#
_cell.length_a   1.000
_cell.length_b   1.000
_cell.length_c   1.000
_cell.angle_alpha   90.00
_cell.angle_beta   90.00
_cell.angle_gamma   90.00
#
_symmetry.space_group_name_H-M   'P 1'
#
loop_
_entity.id
_entity.type
_entity.pdbx_description
1 polymer ?
#
loop_
_entity_poly.entity_id
_entity_poly.type
_entity_poly.pdbx_seq_one_letter_code
_entity_poly.pdbx_strand_id
1 'polypeptide(L)'
;MHLQTLKCPNSSNIFIPKSNLSQPHRLKNGYFPPIHVKFGIISANCHQVLVSRNCSNSLSLSNDIVEEDGKATSRFIVKDADIATLGNLCVDVVLNVPSLPPNSFEDRRAYMDKLSASQPDKKYWEAGGNCNMVIAAARLGLSCLSLGHVGDEIYGHFLLDVLHDEGIGMVEMSEESDVVADTASYETLLCWVLVDPLHRHGFCSRADFSKYPAFNWMSKISGDVKSAIQRSKILFCNGYAYDELPPSLLVAALEYAIEVGTSIFFDPGPRGRTLKTGTPEQQRALDQYLTMSDVLLLTSDEAESLTGVSNPILAGQELLKKGKRTKWVIVKMGSKGSILITKSSVSCAPAFKVNVIDTVGCGDSYTAAIAYGFLHDMPTVNTLALANAVGAATAMGCGAGRNVATLRKVIEILKESNLNEDHFLNMFVDEKLNIPEVRLLTKKTTLGSNGHLKQVFLQKVVSELVSELEVVLEKRMVPS
;
A
#
# COMPACT_ATOMS: atom_id res chain seq x y z
N MET A 1 16.15 0.45 5.08
CA MET A 1 15.66 1.79 5.49
C MET A 1 14.41 1.52 6.30
N HIS A 2 14.42 1.79 7.62
CA HIS A 2 13.32 1.43 8.49
C HIS A 2 12.20 2.47 8.37
N LEU A 3 11.04 2.07 7.86
CA LEU A 3 9.80 2.80 8.06
C LEU A 3 9.44 2.71 9.56
N GLN A 4 9.53 3.84 10.27
CA GLN A 4 9.03 3.92 11.65
C GLN A 4 7.59 4.42 11.61
N THR A 5 6.66 3.51 11.84
CA THR A 5 5.30 3.89 12.24
C THR A 5 5.20 4.00 13.74
N LEU A 6 4.59 5.07 14.21
CA LEU A 6 4.69 5.51 15.60
C LEU A 6 3.88 4.64 16.58
N LYS A 7 3.05 3.73 16.09
CA LYS A 7 2.42 2.62 16.85
C LYS A 7 3.32 1.40 17.06
N CYS A 8 4.51 1.34 16.45
CA CYS A 8 5.47 0.27 16.72
C CYS A 8 6.21 0.54 18.04
N PRO A 9 6.09 -0.32 19.07
CA PRO A 9 6.97 -0.25 20.22
C PRO A 9 8.38 -0.58 19.73
N ASN A 10 9.35 0.33 19.97
CA ASN A 10 10.73 0.05 19.62
C ASN A 10 11.25 -1.14 20.44
N SER A 11 11.84 -2.10 19.73
CA SER A 11 12.76 -3.08 20.27
C SER A 11 13.96 -2.37 20.88
N SER A 12 13.98 -2.23 22.20
CA SER A 12 15.22 -2.06 22.94
C SER A 12 15.98 -3.40 22.91
N ASN A 13 16.96 -3.51 22.01
CA ASN A 13 18.23 -4.24 22.19
C ASN A 13 18.96 -4.37 20.84
N ILE A 14 19.56 -3.26 20.39
CA ILE A 14 20.72 -3.34 19.49
C ILE A 14 21.91 -2.89 20.34
N PHE A 15 22.80 -3.84 20.63
CA PHE A 15 24.08 -3.61 21.29
C PHE A 15 24.91 -2.65 20.43
N ILE A 16 25.18 -1.44 20.93
CA ILE A 16 26.19 -0.53 20.37
C ILE A 16 27.39 -0.56 21.32
N PRO A 17 28.62 -0.86 20.86
CA PRO A 17 29.81 -0.82 21.72
C PRO A 17 30.07 0.63 22.17
N LYS A 18 30.28 0.81 23.48
CA LYS A 18 30.65 2.11 24.08
C LYS A 18 31.98 2.60 23.51
N SER A 19 32.03 3.85 23.03
CA SER A 19 33.27 4.63 23.06
C SER A 19 33.00 6.10 23.44
N ASN A 20 33.67 6.45 24.54
CA ASN A 20 34.04 7.71 25.20
C ASN A 20 33.30 9.04 24.92
N LEU A 21 32.85 9.59 26.06
CA LEU A 21 32.33 10.92 26.32
C LEU A 21 33.32 12.07 26.02
N SER A 22 32.78 13.18 25.51
CA SER A 22 33.24 14.54 25.83
C SER A 22 32.03 15.49 25.93
N GLN A 23 32.08 16.40 26.91
CA GLN A 23 30.97 17.22 27.44
C GLN A 23 30.50 18.35 26.49
N PRO A 24 29.27 18.90 26.65
CA PRO A 24 28.75 19.96 25.80
C PRO A 24 29.13 21.37 26.26
N HIS A 25 29.52 22.21 25.31
CA HIS A 25 29.66 23.66 25.51
C HIS A 25 28.31 24.37 25.43
N ARG A 26 28.02 25.21 26.43
CA ARG A 26 26.92 26.19 26.47
C ARG A 26 27.11 27.24 25.36
N LEU A 27 26.04 27.53 24.61
CA LEU A 27 25.92 28.78 23.85
C LEU A 27 24.65 29.54 24.22
N LYS A 28 24.82 30.87 24.25
CA LYS A 28 23.98 31.90 24.87
C LYS A 28 22.94 32.44 23.89
N ASN A 29 21.82 32.88 24.48
CA ASN A 29 20.86 33.93 24.07
C ASN A 29 21.02 34.56 22.67
N GLY A 30 19.99 34.38 21.83
CA GLY A 30 19.69 35.23 20.68
C GLY A 30 18.31 35.87 20.84
N TYR A 31 18.28 37.20 20.86
CA TYR A 31 17.09 38.06 20.92
C TYR A 31 16.27 37.97 19.61
N PHE A 32 14.94 37.91 19.71
CA PHE A 32 14.00 38.16 18.60
C PHE A 32 13.29 39.50 18.80
N PRO A 33 13.20 40.39 17.80
CA PRO A 33 12.28 41.53 17.84
C PRO A 33 10.88 41.12 17.34
N PRO A 34 9.79 41.73 17.86
CA PRO A 34 8.43 41.45 17.41
C PRO A 34 8.10 42.20 16.11
N ILE A 35 7.50 41.49 15.14
CA ILE A 35 6.92 42.10 13.93
C ILE A 35 5.42 42.28 14.17
N HIS A 36 4.97 43.54 14.20
CA HIS A 36 3.56 43.91 14.16
C HIS A 36 3.01 43.75 12.73
N VAL A 37 1.95 42.95 12.56
CA VAL A 37 1.18 42.93 11.31
C VAL A 37 -0.19 43.57 11.58
N LYS A 38 -0.48 44.63 10.82
CA LYS A 38 -1.77 45.34 10.82
C LYS A 38 -2.81 44.51 10.09
N PHE A 39 -3.98 44.31 10.72
CA PHE A 39 -5.18 43.79 10.08
C PHE A 39 -5.77 44.86 9.14
N GLY A 40 -5.85 44.54 7.85
CA GLY A 40 -6.64 45.26 6.86
C GLY A 40 -7.92 44.49 6.58
N ILE A 41 -9.06 45.04 6.99
CA ILE A 41 -10.40 44.53 6.68
C ILE A 41 -10.71 44.94 5.23
N ILE A 42 -10.87 43.96 4.35
CA ILE A 42 -11.49 44.17 3.03
C ILE A 42 -12.75 43.33 2.97
N SER A 43 -13.87 44.05 2.98
CA SER A 43 -15.20 43.55 2.68
C SER A 43 -15.32 43.36 1.17
N ALA A 44 -15.69 42.16 0.73
CA ALA A 44 -16.16 41.90 -0.62
C ALA A 44 -17.36 40.96 -0.56
N ASN A 45 -18.54 41.54 -0.80
CA ASN A 45 -19.78 40.83 -1.13
C ASN A 45 -19.63 40.18 -2.50
N CYS A 46 -19.86 38.87 -2.62
CA CYS A 46 -20.40 38.33 -3.86
C CYS A 46 -21.23 37.05 -3.66
N HIS A 47 -22.30 37.04 -4.43
CA HIS A 47 -23.51 36.24 -4.45
C HIS A 47 -23.40 34.72 -4.19
N GLN A 48 -24.32 34.25 -3.34
CA GLN A 48 -24.80 32.86 -3.33
C GLN A 48 -25.37 32.50 -4.69
N VAL A 49 -24.77 31.51 -5.34
CA VAL A 49 -25.41 30.72 -6.39
C VAL A 49 -25.71 29.36 -5.78
N LEU A 50 -26.99 29.11 -5.49
CA LEU A 50 -27.49 27.77 -5.24
C LEU A 50 -27.30 26.97 -6.54
N VAL A 51 -26.42 25.97 -6.52
CA VAL A 51 -26.40 24.92 -7.55
C VAL A 51 -27.07 23.70 -6.95
N SER A 52 -28.23 23.34 -7.51
CA SER A 52 -28.98 22.14 -7.14
C SER A 52 -28.14 20.89 -7.46
N ARG A 53 -27.90 20.04 -6.46
CA ARG A 53 -27.47 18.64 -6.67
C ARG A 53 -28.63 17.88 -7.32
N ASN A 54 -28.58 17.73 -8.64
CA ASN A 54 -29.38 16.75 -9.39
C ASN A 54 -28.52 16.21 -10.54
N CYS A 55 -27.81 15.11 -10.26
CA CYS A 55 -27.32 14.18 -11.28
C CYS A 55 -27.31 12.78 -10.65
N SER A 56 -28.50 12.26 -10.37
CA SER A 56 -28.74 10.83 -10.20
C SER A 56 -28.79 10.19 -11.60
N ASN A 57 -27.67 9.63 -12.06
CA ASN A 57 -27.72 8.64 -13.13
C ASN A 57 -28.16 7.31 -12.51
N SER A 58 -29.47 7.19 -12.27
CA SER A 58 -30.10 5.91 -11.98
C SER A 58 -30.15 5.09 -13.27
N LEU A 59 -29.20 4.18 -13.45
CA LEU A 59 -29.39 3.04 -14.34
C LEU A 59 -30.37 2.10 -13.66
N SER A 60 -31.64 2.23 -14.01
CA SER A 60 -32.69 1.28 -13.63
C SER A 60 -32.41 -0.07 -14.30
N LEU A 61 -31.91 -1.05 -13.55
CA LEU A 61 -32.07 -2.44 -13.95
C LEU A 61 -33.44 -2.92 -13.46
N SER A 62 -34.31 -3.21 -14.41
CA SER A 62 -35.51 -4.02 -14.22
C SER A 62 -35.11 -5.40 -13.70
N ASN A 63 -35.48 -5.69 -12.46
CA ASN A 63 -35.48 -7.04 -11.92
C ASN A 63 -36.67 -7.80 -12.52
N ASP A 64 -36.49 -8.38 -13.71
CA ASP A 64 -37.37 -9.43 -14.18
C ASP A 64 -37.07 -10.71 -13.37
N ILE A 65 -37.94 -10.97 -12.41
CA ILE A 65 -38.01 -12.25 -11.69
C ILE A 65 -38.73 -13.22 -12.63
N VAL A 66 -37.97 -14.11 -13.26
CA VAL A 66 -38.51 -15.33 -13.87
C VAL A 66 -38.29 -16.44 -12.83
N GLU A 67 -39.38 -16.85 -12.17
CA GLU A 67 -39.42 -18.09 -11.41
C GLU A 67 -39.47 -19.25 -12.40
N GLU A 68 -38.34 -19.95 -12.59
CA GLU A 68 -38.33 -21.30 -13.17
C GLU A 68 -37.60 -22.26 -12.21
N ASP A 69 -38.39 -23.22 -11.72
CA ASP A 69 -38.04 -24.51 -11.13
C ASP A 69 -36.60 -24.75 -10.63
N GLY A 70 -36.43 -24.64 -9.32
CA GLY A 70 -35.81 -25.70 -8.50
C GLY A 70 -34.34 -26.10 -8.76
N LYS A 71 -33.58 -25.38 -9.59
CA LYS A 71 -32.13 -25.55 -9.74
C LYS A 71 -31.46 -24.20 -9.62
N ALA A 72 -30.65 -24.02 -8.58
CA ALA A 72 -29.79 -22.87 -8.42
C ALA A 72 -28.79 -22.80 -9.59
N THR A 73 -29.18 -22.16 -10.68
CA THR A 73 -28.24 -21.67 -11.69
C THR A 73 -27.50 -20.52 -11.06
N SER A 74 -26.22 -20.73 -10.71
CA SER A 74 -25.35 -19.62 -10.32
C SER A 74 -25.33 -18.63 -11.49
N ARG A 75 -26.01 -17.49 -11.35
CA ARG A 75 -25.79 -16.37 -12.26
C ARG A 75 -24.30 -16.05 -12.18
N PHE A 76 -23.57 -16.28 -13.26
CA PHE A 76 -22.17 -15.88 -13.34
C PHE A 76 -22.13 -14.36 -13.27
N ILE A 77 -21.77 -13.84 -12.10
CA ILE A 77 -21.62 -12.40 -11.92
C ILE A 77 -20.33 -12.01 -12.63
N VAL A 78 -20.47 -11.12 -13.62
CA VAL A 78 -19.35 -10.58 -14.37
C VAL A 78 -18.52 -9.72 -13.43
N LYS A 79 -17.24 -10.05 -13.27
CA LYS A 79 -16.27 -9.24 -12.54
C LYS A 79 -15.67 -8.18 -13.47
N ASP A 80 -16.09 -6.93 -13.31
CA ASP A 80 -15.74 -5.80 -14.18
C ASP A 80 -14.70 -4.84 -13.57
N ALA A 81 -14.38 -5.01 -12.28
CA ALA A 81 -13.23 -4.36 -11.64
C ALA A 81 -12.09 -5.35 -11.48
N ASP A 82 -10.87 -4.94 -11.82
CA ASP A 82 -9.67 -5.75 -11.62
C ASP A 82 -9.28 -5.78 -10.14
N ILE A 83 -9.38 -4.64 -9.46
CA ILE A 83 -8.99 -4.51 -8.07
C ILE A 83 -9.92 -3.57 -7.29
N ALA A 84 -10.24 -3.95 -6.05
CA ALA A 84 -10.77 -3.08 -5.03
C ALA A 84 -9.79 -2.99 -3.85
N THR A 85 -9.52 -1.79 -3.34
CA THR A 85 -8.77 -1.59 -2.08
C THR A 85 -9.73 -1.40 -0.90
N LEU A 86 -9.41 -1.94 0.28
CA LEU A 86 -10.23 -1.83 1.48
C LEU A 86 -9.61 -0.90 2.52
N GLY A 87 -10.33 0.19 2.82
CA GLY A 87 -9.94 1.22 3.77
C GLY A 87 -8.64 1.94 3.38
N ASN A 88 -8.01 2.54 4.38
CA ASN A 88 -6.73 3.22 4.29
C ASN A 88 -6.67 4.37 3.28
N LEU A 89 -7.73 5.19 3.25
CA LEU A 89 -7.78 6.43 2.50
C LEU A 89 -7.44 7.60 3.41
N CYS A 90 -6.35 8.30 3.12
CA CYS A 90 -5.92 9.47 3.87
C CYS A 90 -5.29 10.52 2.96
N VAL A 91 -5.22 11.75 3.45
CA VAL A 91 -4.37 12.79 2.86
C VAL A 91 -3.04 12.78 3.59
N ASP A 92 -1.97 12.53 2.84
CA ASP A 92 -0.61 12.70 3.30
C ASP A 92 -0.27 14.20 3.29
N VAL A 93 0.21 14.70 4.42
CA VAL A 93 0.72 16.06 4.59
C VAL A 93 2.23 15.97 4.71
N VAL A 94 2.94 16.24 3.60
CA VAL A 94 4.38 16.02 3.48
C VAL A 94 5.15 17.25 3.95
N LEU A 95 5.93 17.12 5.02
CA LEU A 95 6.69 18.20 5.62
C LEU A 95 8.15 17.84 5.86
N ASN A 96 9.05 18.75 5.46
CA ASN A 96 10.44 18.71 5.90
C ASN A 96 10.55 19.25 7.33
N VAL A 97 11.13 18.44 8.21
CA VAL A 97 11.30 18.76 9.64
C VAL A 97 12.78 18.73 10.01
N PRO A 98 13.24 19.52 11.00
CA PRO A 98 14.64 19.49 11.42
C PRO A 98 15.05 18.15 12.04
N SER A 99 14.10 17.43 12.62
CA SER A 99 14.28 16.11 13.21
C SER A 99 12.94 15.38 13.27
N LEU A 100 12.96 14.06 13.16
CA LEU A 100 11.78 13.22 13.38
C LEU A 100 11.25 13.35 14.82
N PRO A 101 9.95 13.04 15.06
CA PRO A 101 9.34 13.13 16.37
C PRO A 101 10.07 12.32 17.44
N PRO A 102 10.02 12.77 18.71
CA PRO A 102 10.67 12.07 19.81
C PRO A 102 10.09 10.66 20.05
N ASN A 103 10.86 9.83 20.74
CA ASN A 103 10.49 8.45 21.03
C ASN A 103 9.40 8.32 22.11
N SER A 104 9.36 9.25 23.06
CA SER A 104 8.38 9.28 24.15
C SER A 104 6.97 9.49 23.58
N PHE A 105 5.99 8.74 24.10
CA PHE A 105 4.61 8.86 23.66
C PHE A 105 4.03 10.24 23.95
N GLU A 106 4.28 10.78 25.16
CA GLU A 106 3.80 12.09 25.58
C GLU A 106 4.42 13.21 24.74
N ASP A 107 5.74 13.19 24.55
CA ASP A 107 6.43 14.23 23.77
C ASP A 107 6.03 14.20 22.30
N ARG A 108 5.80 12.99 21.77
CA ARG A 108 5.34 12.80 20.40
C ARG A 108 3.91 13.29 20.21
N ARG A 109 3.02 13.02 21.17
CA ARG A 109 1.66 13.57 21.16
C ARG A 109 1.71 15.10 21.17
N ALA A 110 2.47 15.70 22.09
CA ALA A 110 2.61 17.15 22.16
C ALA A 110 3.21 17.76 20.87
N TYR A 111 4.17 17.08 20.25
CA TYR A 111 4.71 17.48 18.94
C TYR A 111 3.61 17.49 17.87
N MET A 112 2.77 16.47 17.83
CA MET A 112 1.70 16.32 16.85
C MET A 112 0.54 17.28 17.08
N ASP A 113 0.17 17.53 18.34
CA ASP A 113 -0.82 18.54 18.70
C ASP A 113 -0.38 19.92 18.20
N LYS A 114 0.92 20.24 18.34
CA LYS A 114 1.48 21.49 17.81
C LYS A 114 1.47 21.52 16.28
N LEU A 115 1.81 20.42 15.62
CA LEU A 115 1.87 20.34 14.16
C LEU A 115 0.48 20.46 13.53
N SER A 116 -0.53 19.87 14.17
CA SER A 116 -1.93 19.86 13.72
C SER A 116 -2.77 21.02 14.26
N ALA A 117 -2.18 21.95 15.01
CA ALA A 117 -2.87 23.11 15.58
C ALA A 117 -3.46 24.07 14.53
N SER A 118 -3.00 23.99 13.28
CA SER A 118 -3.52 24.77 12.16
C SER A 118 -3.69 23.89 10.94
N GLN A 119 -4.67 24.25 10.11
CA GLN A 119 -4.90 23.61 8.83
C GLN A 119 -3.63 23.64 7.95
N PRO A 120 -3.11 22.50 7.46
CA PRO A 120 -1.97 22.48 6.56
C PRO A 120 -2.29 23.11 5.21
N ASP A 121 -1.30 23.81 4.63
CA ASP A 121 -1.38 24.39 3.29
C ASP A 121 -1.51 23.28 2.21
N LYS A 122 -2.44 23.47 1.26
CA LYS A 122 -2.78 22.52 0.20
C LYS A 122 -1.58 22.11 -0.66
N LYS A 123 -0.54 22.95 -0.76
CA LYS A 123 0.68 22.60 -1.51
C LYS A 123 1.47 21.42 -0.92
N TYR A 124 1.19 21.00 0.32
CA TYR A 124 1.83 19.86 0.98
C TYR A 124 0.97 18.59 0.93
N TRP A 125 -0.21 18.63 0.31
CA TRP A 125 -1.13 17.51 0.30
C TRP A 125 -0.83 16.56 -0.85
N GLU A 126 -0.82 15.27 -0.54
CA GLU A 126 -0.87 14.19 -1.50
C GLU A 126 -1.91 13.15 -1.09
N ALA A 127 -2.39 12.38 -2.07
CA ALA A 127 -3.26 11.25 -1.78
C ALA A 127 -2.43 10.11 -1.15
N GLY A 128 -2.77 9.70 0.06
CA GLY A 128 -1.99 8.76 0.87
C GLY A 128 -2.64 7.39 1.07
N GLY A 129 -1.92 6.51 1.76
CA GLY A 129 -2.39 5.15 2.07
C GLY A 129 -2.61 4.30 0.83
N ASN A 130 -3.76 3.64 0.74
CA ASN A 130 -4.13 2.78 -0.39
C ASN A 130 -4.23 3.54 -1.73
N CYS A 131 -4.33 4.87 -1.73
CA CYS A 131 -4.23 5.70 -2.93
C CYS A 131 -2.96 5.39 -3.74
N ASN A 132 -1.82 5.18 -3.07
CA ASN A 132 -0.55 4.88 -3.73
C ASN A 132 -0.66 3.62 -4.60
N MET A 133 -1.26 2.56 -4.04
CA MET A 133 -1.41 1.27 -4.70
C MET A 133 -2.40 1.38 -5.87
N VAL A 134 -3.58 1.98 -5.62
CA VAL A 134 -4.65 2.02 -6.63
C VAL A 134 -4.33 2.96 -7.79
N ILE A 135 -3.60 4.07 -7.54
CA ILE A 135 -3.09 4.95 -8.60
C ILE A 135 -2.05 4.22 -9.45
N ALA A 136 -1.10 3.51 -8.83
CA ALA A 136 -0.13 2.71 -9.58
C ALA A 136 -0.81 1.60 -10.40
N ALA A 137 -1.83 0.94 -9.84
CA ALA A 137 -2.61 -0.08 -10.53
C ALA A 137 -3.39 0.48 -11.72
N ALA A 138 -4.08 1.61 -11.52
CA ALA A 138 -4.79 2.31 -12.58
C ALA A 138 -3.82 2.67 -13.71
N ARG A 139 -2.65 3.25 -13.41
CA ARG A 139 -1.62 3.62 -14.39
C ARG A 139 -0.99 2.44 -15.13
N LEU A 140 -1.05 1.23 -14.57
CA LEU A 140 -0.72 -0.03 -15.25
C LEU A 140 -1.86 -0.55 -16.16
N GLY A 141 -2.99 0.15 -16.22
CA GLY A 141 -4.13 -0.18 -17.07
C GLY A 141 -5.22 -1.02 -16.40
N LEU A 142 -5.17 -1.20 -15.07
CA LEU A 142 -6.19 -1.96 -14.34
C LEU A 142 -7.43 -1.11 -14.03
N SER A 143 -8.61 -1.74 -14.09
CA SER A 143 -9.88 -1.16 -13.63
C SER A 143 -9.97 -1.21 -12.11
N CYS A 144 -10.03 -0.04 -11.47
CA CYS A 144 -9.80 0.10 -10.04
C CYS A 144 -11.01 0.68 -9.29
N LEU A 145 -11.29 0.11 -8.12
CA LEU A 145 -12.19 0.67 -7.10
C LEU A 145 -11.41 0.93 -5.81
N SER A 146 -11.77 1.98 -5.09
CA SER A 146 -11.39 2.19 -3.71
C SER A 146 -12.62 2.12 -2.83
N LEU A 147 -12.56 1.29 -1.79
CA LEU A 147 -13.61 1.13 -0.79
C LEU A 147 -13.09 1.78 0.50
N GLY A 148 -13.67 2.89 0.92
CA GLY A 148 -13.17 3.59 2.10
C GLY A 148 -14.15 4.59 2.68
N HIS A 149 -13.66 5.41 3.58
CA HIS A 149 -14.41 6.53 4.17
C HIS A 149 -13.71 7.83 3.80
N VAL A 150 -14.46 8.79 3.24
CA VAL A 150 -14.01 10.17 3.05
C VAL A 150 -15.04 11.13 3.64
N GLY A 151 -14.56 12.17 4.33
CA GLY A 151 -15.42 13.20 4.91
C GLY A 151 -15.92 14.22 3.87
N ASP A 152 -17.05 14.88 4.16
CA ASP A 152 -17.60 15.98 3.35
C ASP A 152 -16.87 17.32 3.65
N GLU A 153 -15.54 17.28 3.61
CA GLU A 153 -14.68 18.43 3.86
C GLU A 153 -13.60 18.54 2.76
N ILE A 154 -12.76 19.56 2.82
CA ILE A 154 -11.78 19.91 1.76
C ILE A 154 -10.77 18.79 1.40
N TYR A 155 -10.34 17.97 2.35
CA TYR A 155 -9.41 16.85 2.20
C TYR A 155 -10.12 15.65 1.55
N GLY A 156 -11.36 15.36 1.96
CA GLY A 156 -12.19 14.35 1.32
C GLY A 156 -12.49 14.70 -0.13
N HIS A 157 -12.90 15.95 -0.40
CA HIS A 157 -13.05 16.45 -1.77
C HIS A 157 -11.74 16.38 -2.56
N PHE A 158 -10.61 16.72 -1.95
CA PHE A 158 -9.29 16.58 -2.59
C PHE A 158 -8.98 15.12 -2.98
N LEU A 159 -9.26 14.14 -2.10
CA LEU A 159 -9.07 12.73 -2.45
C LEU A 159 -9.99 12.29 -3.58
N LEU A 160 -11.27 12.69 -3.54
CA LEU A 160 -12.23 12.37 -4.58
C LEU A 160 -11.81 12.94 -5.94
N ASP A 161 -11.32 14.19 -5.98
CA ASP A 161 -10.78 14.82 -7.19
C ASP A 161 -9.58 14.00 -7.74
N VAL A 162 -8.64 13.60 -6.87
CA VAL A 162 -7.46 12.81 -7.29
C VAL A 162 -7.85 11.44 -7.82
N LEU A 163 -8.78 10.73 -7.14
CA LEU A 163 -9.25 9.42 -7.60
C LEU A 163 -9.98 9.53 -8.94
N HIS A 164 -10.83 10.56 -9.10
CA HIS A 164 -11.53 10.83 -10.35
C HIS A 164 -10.54 11.12 -11.50
N ASP A 165 -9.55 11.98 -11.29
CA ASP A 165 -8.55 12.35 -12.29
C ASP A 165 -7.70 11.14 -12.75
N GLU A 166 -7.50 10.15 -11.87
CA GLU A 166 -6.80 8.90 -12.18
C GLU A 166 -7.72 7.81 -12.76
N GLY A 167 -9.03 8.08 -12.89
CA GLY A 167 -10.03 7.15 -13.43
C GLY A 167 -10.41 6.02 -12.47
N ILE A 168 -10.34 6.27 -11.16
CA ILE A 168 -10.58 5.28 -10.11
C ILE A 168 -11.97 5.49 -9.51
N GLY A 169 -12.78 4.43 -9.48
CA GLY A 169 -14.08 4.47 -8.82
C GLY A 169 -13.95 4.50 -7.30
N MET A 170 -14.84 5.21 -6.62
CA MET A 170 -14.93 5.26 -5.17
C MET A 170 -16.27 4.68 -4.71
N VAL A 171 -16.23 3.79 -3.72
CA VAL A 171 -17.40 3.26 -3.00
C VAL A 171 -17.28 3.61 -1.52
N GLU A 172 -18.21 4.42 -1.05
CA GLU A 172 -18.29 4.83 0.35
C GLU A 172 -18.68 3.65 1.25
N MET A 173 -17.96 3.50 2.37
CA MET A 173 -18.20 2.41 3.32
C MET A 173 -19.28 2.74 4.35
N SER A 174 -19.57 4.02 4.55
CA SER A 174 -20.57 4.50 5.50
C SER A 174 -22.00 4.41 4.94
N GLU A 175 -22.98 4.10 5.80
CA GLU A 175 -24.41 4.17 5.45
C GLU A 175 -25.05 5.43 6.05
N GLU A 176 -26.13 5.96 5.44
CA GLU A 176 -26.85 7.15 5.95
C GLU A 176 -27.38 6.98 7.40
N SER A 177 -27.58 5.74 7.86
CA SER A 177 -28.03 5.44 9.22
C SER A 177 -26.91 5.40 10.26
N ASP A 178 -25.64 5.36 9.83
CA ASP A 178 -24.52 5.59 10.72
C ASP A 178 -24.53 7.08 11.02
N VAL A 179 -25.10 7.48 12.17
CA VAL A 179 -25.08 8.88 12.64
C VAL A 179 -24.22 8.93 13.89
N VAL A 180 -22.98 9.38 13.77
CA VAL A 180 -22.11 9.65 14.93
C VAL A 180 -22.42 11.05 15.47
N ALA A 181 -22.53 11.14 16.80
CA ALA A 181 -22.79 12.40 17.50
C ALA A 181 -21.63 13.40 17.41
N ASP A 182 -20.44 12.97 16.98
CA ASP A 182 -19.22 13.78 16.87
C ASP A 182 -18.78 13.87 15.40
N THR A 183 -18.91 15.07 14.82
CA THR A 183 -18.53 15.36 13.43
C THR A 183 -17.05 15.10 13.14
N ALA A 184 -16.16 15.20 14.15
CA ALA A 184 -14.73 14.96 13.96
C ALA A 184 -14.39 13.49 13.65
N SER A 185 -15.26 12.56 14.04
CA SER A 185 -15.10 11.12 13.78
C SER A 185 -15.43 10.72 12.33
N TYR A 186 -16.01 11.63 11.54
CA TYR A 186 -16.27 11.50 10.10
C TYR A 186 -15.24 12.18 9.22
N GLU A 187 -14.31 12.94 9.79
CA GLU A 187 -13.32 13.66 8.99
C GLU A 187 -12.34 12.70 8.33
N THR A 188 -12.02 12.98 7.06
CA THR A 188 -10.97 12.28 6.29
C THR A 188 -9.69 12.20 7.10
N LEU A 189 -9.05 11.02 7.10
CA LEU A 189 -7.84 10.83 7.87
C LEU A 189 -6.70 11.67 7.29
N LEU A 190 -5.97 12.37 8.15
CA LEU A 190 -4.71 13.01 7.80
C LEU A 190 -3.54 12.17 8.31
N CYS A 191 -2.52 12.01 7.47
CA CYS A 191 -1.25 11.39 7.82
C CYS A 191 -0.13 12.40 7.59
N TRP A 192 0.58 12.77 8.65
CA TRP A 192 1.74 13.65 8.56
C TRP A 192 2.95 12.82 8.18
N VAL A 193 3.49 13.10 6.99
CA VAL A 193 4.70 12.45 6.46
C VAL A 193 5.87 13.40 6.68
N LEU A 194 6.67 13.10 7.71
CA LEU A 194 7.74 13.95 8.19
C LEU A 194 9.07 13.47 7.63
N VAL A 195 9.79 14.34 6.93
CA VAL A 195 11.07 14.04 6.29
C VAL A 195 12.17 14.82 6.99
N ASP A 196 13.16 14.12 7.54
CA ASP A 196 14.32 14.77 8.18
C ASP A 196 15.47 15.04 7.19
N PRO A 197 16.53 15.79 7.58
CA PRO A 197 17.65 16.08 6.69
C PRO A 197 18.49 14.86 6.27
N LEU A 198 18.25 13.70 6.88
CA LEU A 198 18.86 12.42 6.51
C LEU A 198 17.94 11.61 5.57
N HIS A 199 16.86 12.21 5.06
CA HIS A 199 15.84 11.58 4.22
C HIS A 199 15.19 10.36 4.88
N ARG A 200 15.06 10.38 6.22
CA ARG A 200 14.26 9.41 6.95
C ARG A 200 12.84 9.92 7.10
N HIS A 201 11.89 8.98 7.14
CA HIS A 201 10.47 9.27 7.22
C HIS A 201 9.89 8.88 8.58
N GLY A 202 9.06 9.76 9.13
CA GLY A 202 8.15 9.47 10.24
C GLY A 202 6.72 9.68 9.79
N PHE A 203 5.84 8.72 10.10
CA PHE A 203 4.42 8.78 9.75
C PHE A 203 3.61 8.94 11.02
N CYS A 204 2.74 9.95 11.05
CA CYS A 204 1.87 10.16 12.19
C CYS A 204 0.47 10.59 11.79
N SER A 205 -0.53 9.90 12.33
CA SER A 205 -1.93 10.31 12.23
C SER A 205 -2.53 10.52 13.61
N ARG A 206 -3.66 11.24 13.71
CA ARG A 206 -4.47 11.28 14.94
C ARG A 206 -4.85 9.87 15.41
N ALA A 207 -5.02 8.93 14.48
CA ALA A 207 -5.31 7.53 14.79
C ALA A 207 -4.20 6.84 15.60
N ASP A 208 -2.95 7.33 15.55
CA ASP A 208 -1.85 6.77 16.32
C ASP A 208 -2.00 6.99 17.83
N PHE A 209 -2.77 8.00 18.23
CA PHE A 209 -2.98 8.39 19.63
C PHE A 209 -4.32 7.91 20.21
N SER A 210 -5.08 7.14 19.41
CA SER A 210 -6.34 6.52 19.79
C SER A 210 -6.17 5.04 20.14
N LYS A 211 -6.96 4.56 21.10
CA LYS A 211 -7.09 3.12 21.41
C LYS A 211 -8.00 2.38 20.44
N TYR A 212 -8.87 3.11 19.75
CA TYR A 212 -9.86 2.57 18.83
C TYR A 212 -9.52 2.98 17.39
N PRO A 213 -9.91 2.18 16.39
CA PRO A 213 -9.82 2.56 14.98
C PRO A 213 -10.48 3.90 14.69
N ALA A 214 -9.99 4.63 13.67
CA ALA A 214 -10.49 5.96 13.32
C ALA A 214 -12.00 5.99 13.07
N PHE A 215 -12.52 4.94 12.44
CA PHE A 215 -13.93 4.79 12.08
C PHE A 215 -14.56 3.61 12.83
N ASN A 216 -14.29 3.51 14.15
CA ASN A 216 -14.78 2.43 15.00
C ASN A 216 -16.32 2.31 15.07
N TRP A 217 -17.04 3.32 14.62
CA TRP A 217 -18.50 3.33 14.52
C TRP A 217 -19.03 2.47 13.37
N MET A 218 -18.21 2.18 12.34
CA MET A 218 -18.60 1.27 11.26
C MET A 218 -18.65 -0.17 11.75
N SER A 219 -19.85 -0.75 11.78
CA SER A 219 -20.09 -2.08 12.38
C SER A 219 -20.32 -3.20 11.35
N LYS A 220 -20.64 -2.85 10.10
CA LYS A 220 -20.95 -3.79 9.02
C LYS A 220 -20.45 -3.26 7.68
N ILE A 221 -20.21 -4.14 6.73
CA ILE A 221 -20.01 -3.77 5.33
C ILE A 221 -21.36 -3.46 4.67
N SER A 222 -21.46 -2.32 3.97
CA SER A 222 -22.68 -1.89 3.29
C SER A 222 -23.01 -2.76 2.08
N GLY A 223 -24.23 -2.62 1.54
CA GLY A 223 -24.65 -3.29 0.31
C GLY A 223 -23.80 -2.91 -0.91
N ASP A 224 -23.36 -1.65 -0.99
CA ASP A 224 -22.51 -1.16 -2.07
C ASP A 224 -21.09 -1.72 -1.96
N VAL A 225 -20.54 -1.79 -0.74
CA VAL A 225 -19.24 -2.44 -0.50
C VAL A 225 -19.29 -3.92 -0.89
N LYS A 226 -20.36 -4.64 -0.52
CA LYS A 226 -20.57 -6.03 -0.95
C LYS A 226 -20.65 -6.14 -2.48
N SER A 227 -21.39 -5.25 -3.12
CA SER A 227 -21.52 -5.25 -4.58
C SER A 227 -20.18 -5.00 -5.26
N ALA A 228 -19.38 -4.06 -4.73
CA ALA A 228 -18.03 -3.78 -5.22
C ALA A 228 -17.09 -4.98 -5.05
N ILE A 229 -17.03 -5.59 -3.86
CA ILE A 229 -16.20 -6.79 -3.61
C ILE A 229 -16.57 -7.91 -4.57
N GLN A 230 -17.86 -8.14 -4.81
CA GLN A 230 -18.35 -9.20 -5.70
C GLN A 230 -17.96 -8.97 -7.16
N ARG A 231 -17.98 -7.71 -7.61
CA ARG A 231 -17.58 -7.27 -8.95
C ARG A 231 -16.07 -7.21 -9.16
N SER A 232 -15.27 -7.22 -8.10
CA SER A 232 -13.81 -7.18 -8.20
C SER A 232 -13.18 -8.57 -8.35
N LYS A 233 -12.10 -8.66 -9.12
CA LYS A 233 -11.25 -9.87 -9.21
C LYS A 233 -10.33 -10.00 -8.00
N ILE A 234 -9.78 -8.88 -7.51
CA ILE A 234 -8.93 -8.81 -6.32
C ILE A 234 -9.53 -7.86 -5.28
N LEU A 235 -9.53 -8.26 -4.01
CA LEU A 235 -9.66 -7.37 -2.86
C LEU A 235 -8.29 -7.23 -2.20
N PHE A 236 -7.75 -6.01 -2.18
CA PHE A 236 -6.50 -5.69 -1.50
C PHE A 236 -6.77 -5.05 -0.13
N CYS A 237 -6.10 -5.58 0.88
CA CYS A 237 -6.14 -5.04 2.24
C CYS A 237 -4.71 -4.95 2.78
N ASN A 238 -4.43 -3.89 3.54
CA ASN A 238 -3.13 -3.71 4.18
C ASN A 238 -3.27 -3.66 5.72
N GLY A 239 -2.15 -3.78 6.44
CA GLY A 239 -2.16 -3.76 7.91
C GLY A 239 -2.60 -2.43 8.54
N TYR A 240 -2.55 -1.30 7.83
CA TYR A 240 -3.04 -0.01 8.32
C TYR A 240 -4.57 0.10 8.29
N ALA A 241 -5.26 -0.77 7.54
CA ALA A 241 -6.72 -0.85 7.60
C ALA A 241 -7.22 -1.12 9.03
N TYR A 242 -6.42 -1.76 9.90
CA TYR A 242 -6.73 -1.97 11.32
C TYR A 242 -6.66 -0.70 12.19
N ASP A 243 -6.04 0.37 11.69
CA ASP A 243 -6.02 1.67 12.36
C ASP A 243 -7.24 2.51 12.01
N GLU A 244 -7.98 2.13 10.96
CA GLU A 244 -9.17 2.81 10.48
C GLU A 244 -10.46 2.03 10.77
N LEU A 245 -10.44 0.71 10.56
CA LEU A 245 -11.60 -0.15 10.60
C LEU A 245 -11.53 -1.16 11.78
N PRO A 246 -12.67 -1.49 12.40
CA PRO A 246 -12.73 -2.57 13.38
C PRO A 246 -12.28 -3.93 12.82
N PRO A 247 -11.57 -4.76 13.60
CA PRO A 247 -11.17 -6.09 13.16
C PRO A 247 -12.35 -6.96 12.71
N SER A 248 -13.51 -6.86 13.37
CA SER A 248 -14.74 -7.56 12.98
C SER A 248 -15.21 -7.20 11.57
N LEU A 249 -15.15 -5.92 11.18
CA LEU A 249 -15.54 -5.45 9.85
C LEU A 249 -14.55 -5.92 8.78
N LEU A 250 -13.24 -5.89 9.08
CA LEU A 250 -12.21 -6.43 8.20
C LEU A 250 -12.41 -7.92 7.95
N VAL A 251 -12.77 -8.70 8.98
CA VAL A 251 -13.07 -10.13 8.87
C VAL A 251 -14.32 -10.36 8.04
N ALA A 252 -15.39 -9.56 8.24
CA ALA A 252 -16.59 -9.67 7.42
C ALA A 252 -16.32 -9.42 5.93
N ALA A 253 -15.47 -8.43 5.59
CA ALA A 253 -15.05 -8.18 4.21
C ALA A 253 -14.25 -9.36 3.62
N LEU A 254 -13.33 -9.93 4.42
CA LEU A 254 -12.55 -11.12 4.03
C LEU A 254 -13.45 -12.33 3.77
N GLU A 255 -14.36 -12.64 4.69
CA GLU A 255 -15.28 -13.77 4.59
C GLU A 255 -16.20 -13.64 3.37
N TYR A 256 -16.73 -12.44 3.16
CA TYR A 256 -17.58 -12.17 1.99
C TYR A 256 -16.80 -12.25 0.68
N ALA A 257 -15.56 -11.74 0.61
CA ALA A 257 -14.70 -11.89 -0.56
C ALA A 257 -14.46 -13.38 -0.90
N ILE A 258 -14.25 -14.22 0.11
CA ILE A 258 -14.11 -15.68 -0.06
C ILE A 258 -15.40 -16.29 -0.61
N GLU A 259 -16.55 -15.92 -0.03
CA GLU A 259 -17.88 -16.42 -0.43
C GLU A 259 -18.16 -16.15 -1.91
N VAL A 260 -17.85 -14.95 -2.39
CA VAL A 260 -18.11 -14.54 -3.78
C VAL A 260 -16.97 -14.81 -4.76
N GLY A 261 -15.93 -15.53 -4.31
CA GLY A 261 -14.81 -15.94 -5.17
C GLY A 261 -13.88 -14.80 -5.60
N THR A 262 -13.82 -13.71 -4.83
CA THR A 262 -12.84 -12.63 -5.03
C THR A 262 -11.49 -13.04 -4.40
N SER A 263 -10.40 -12.90 -5.16
CA SER A 263 -9.06 -13.24 -4.64
C SER A 263 -8.62 -12.20 -3.62
N ILE A 264 -7.98 -12.63 -2.53
CA ILE A 264 -7.54 -11.69 -1.47
C ILE A 264 -6.03 -11.50 -1.52
N PHE A 265 -5.62 -10.24 -1.56
CA PHE A 265 -4.23 -9.80 -1.44
C PHE A 265 -4.06 -9.09 -0.11
N PHE A 266 -3.08 -9.54 0.68
CA PHE A 266 -2.83 -8.96 1.99
C PHE A 266 -1.38 -8.56 2.16
N ASP A 267 -1.16 -7.28 2.47
CA ASP A 267 0.12 -6.74 2.92
C ASP A 267 0.01 -6.34 4.40
N PRO A 268 0.48 -7.18 5.35
CA PRO A 268 0.41 -6.84 6.77
C PRO A 268 1.22 -5.60 7.13
N GLY A 269 2.19 -5.21 6.30
CA GLY A 269 3.10 -4.10 6.52
C GLY A 269 3.79 -4.12 7.90
N PRO A 270 4.30 -2.96 8.35
CA PRO A 270 4.88 -2.83 9.68
C PRO A 270 3.88 -3.16 10.80
N ARG A 271 2.58 -3.01 10.54
CA ARG A 271 1.51 -3.29 11.49
C ARG A 271 1.39 -4.76 11.83
N GLY A 272 1.78 -5.67 10.94
CA GLY A 272 1.79 -7.12 11.22
C GLY A 272 2.48 -7.49 12.53
N ARG A 273 3.67 -6.92 12.79
CA ARG A 273 4.42 -7.15 14.04
C ARG A 273 3.61 -6.73 15.27
N THR A 274 3.04 -5.53 15.23
CA THR A 274 2.26 -4.97 16.35
C THR A 274 0.92 -5.66 16.55
N LEU A 275 0.26 -6.09 15.48
CA LEU A 275 -1.02 -6.80 15.52
C LEU A 275 -0.85 -8.21 16.10
N LYS A 276 0.30 -8.86 15.86
CA LYS A 276 0.67 -10.15 16.46
C LYS A 276 0.72 -10.12 17.99
N THR A 277 1.00 -8.96 18.58
CA THR A 277 0.97 -8.73 20.03
C THR A 277 -0.16 -7.79 20.46
N GLY A 278 -1.14 -7.55 19.57
CA GLY A 278 -2.26 -6.64 19.78
C GLY A 278 -3.35 -7.22 20.65
N THR A 279 -4.57 -6.68 20.56
CA THR A 279 -5.73 -7.24 21.26
C THR A 279 -6.05 -8.66 20.74
N PRO A 280 -6.75 -9.51 21.50
CA PRO A 280 -7.15 -10.84 21.03
C PRO A 280 -7.96 -10.80 19.72
N GLU A 281 -8.73 -9.74 19.50
CA GLU A 281 -9.50 -9.55 18.27
C GLU A 281 -8.59 -9.21 17.07
N GLN A 282 -7.63 -8.30 17.26
CA GLN A 282 -6.62 -7.98 16.25
C GLN A 282 -5.79 -9.20 15.87
N GLN A 283 -5.36 -10.00 16.85
CA GLN A 283 -4.59 -11.22 16.61
C GLN A 283 -5.39 -12.24 15.80
N ARG A 284 -6.67 -12.47 16.14
CA ARG A 284 -7.55 -13.38 15.39
C ARG A 284 -7.78 -12.91 13.96
N ALA A 285 -8.09 -11.63 13.77
CA ALA A 285 -8.29 -11.07 12.45
C ALA A 285 -7.01 -11.14 11.60
N LEU A 286 -5.84 -10.82 12.17
CA LEU A 286 -4.56 -10.97 11.49
C LEU A 286 -4.32 -12.43 11.06
N ASP A 287 -4.55 -13.39 11.95
CA ASP A 287 -4.39 -14.82 11.65
C ASP A 287 -5.33 -15.28 10.52
N GLN A 288 -6.58 -14.80 10.50
CA GLN A 288 -7.51 -15.07 9.41
C GLN A 288 -7.01 -14.51 8.07
N TYR A 289 -6.55 -13.26 8.03
CA TYR A 289 -5.98 -12.66 6.82
C TYR A 289 -4.73 -13.41 6.34
N LEU A 290 -3.79 -13.73 7.24
CA LEU A 290 -2.59 -14.49 6.89
C LEU A 290 -2.91 -15.90 6.37
N THR A 291 -3.96 -16.53 6.89
CA THR A 291 -4.33 -17.91 6.55
C THR A 291 -5.20 -18.00 5.29
N MET A 292 -6.05 -17.00 5.05
CA MET A 292 -7.08 -17.07 4.01
C MET A 292 -6.78 -16.23 2.75
N SER A 293 -5.71 -15.43 2.75
CA SER A 293 -5.31 -14.67 1.57
C SER A 293 -4.69 -15.55 0.48
N ASP A 294 -5.02 -15.27 -0.77
CA ASP A 294 -4.43 -15.90 -1.96
C ASP A 294 -2.99 -15.43 -2.20
N VAL A 295 -2.72 -14.15 -1.91
CA VAL A 295 -1.40 -13.54 -2.07
C VAL A 295 -1.01 -12.78 -0.81
N LEU A 296 0.17 -13.10 -0.27
CA LEU A 296 0.78 -12.37 0.84
C LEU A 296 1.96 -11.56 0.33
N LEU A 297 2.03 -10.28 0.68
CA LEU A 297 3.13 -9.39 0.30
C LEU A 297 3.81 -8.85 1.56
N LEU A 298 5.09 -9.14 1.75
CA LEU A 298 5.83 -8.72 2.93
C LEU A 298 7.22 -8.28 2.54
N THR A 299 7.83 -7.42 3.33
CA THR A 299 9.29 -7.24 3.32
C THR A 299 9.97 -8.38 4.08
N SER A 300 11.29 -8.54 3.88
CA SER A 300 12.08 -9.53 4.63
C SER A 300 11.95 -9.36 6.15
N ASP A 301 12.03 -8.12 6.64
CA ASP A 301 11.94 -7.80 8.07
C ASP A 301 10.54 -8.12 8.63
N GLU A 302 9.48 -7.86 7.85
CA GLU A 302 8.10 -8.18 8.21
C GLU A 302 7.86 -9.70 8.24
N ALA A 303 8.34 -10.43 7.23
CA ALA A 303 8.25 -11.88 7.18
C ALA A 303 8.98 -12.53 8.37
N GLU A 304 10.19 -12.07 8.69
CA GLU A 304 10.93 -12.50 9.88
C GLU A 304 10.16 -12.18 11.16
N SER A 305 9.56 -10.99 11.28
CA SER A 305 8.79 -10.63 12.48
C SER A 305 7.58 -11.55 12.73
N LEU A 306 6.94 -12.01 11.66
CA LEU A 306 5.76 -12.86 11.74
C LEU A 306 6.11 -14.34 11.95
N THR A 307 7.24 -14.81 11.42
CA THR A 307 7.64 -16.22 11.46
C THR A 307 8.69 -16.54 12.53
N GLY A 308 9.55 -15.58 12.87
CA GLY A 308 10.78 -15.79 13.63
C GLY A 308 11.93 -16.36 12.78
N VAL A 309 11.79 -16.41 11.45
CA VAL A 309 12.76 -17.00 10.52
C VAL A 309 13.45 -15.90 9.72
N SER A 310 14.78 -15.77 9.86
CA SER A 310 15.55 -14.71 9.19
C SER A 310 15.80 -14.97 7.70
N ASN A 311 15.85 -16.23 7.26
CA ASN A 311 15.99 -16.55 5.83
C ASN A 311 14.66 -16.24 5.12
N PRO A 312 14.63 -15.31 4.15
CA PRO A 312 13.38 -14.86 3.52
C PRO A 312 12.67 -15.97 2.72
N ILE A 313 13.41 -16.92 2.15
CA ILE A 313 12.80 -18.06 1.43
C ILE A 313 12.09 -18.97 2.42
N LEU A 314 12.76 -19.32 3.54
CA LEU A 314 12.19 -20.19 4.57
C LEU A 314 11.01 -19.52 5.28
N ALA A 315 11.11 -18.22 5.57
CA ALA A 315 10.00 -17.44 6.13
C ALA A 315 8.79 -17.43 5.18
N GLY A 316 9.03 -17.22 3.88
CA GLY A 316 7.99 -17.28 2.86
C GLY A 316 7.34 -18.66 2.73
N GLN A 317 8.14 -19.74 2.81
CA GLN A 317 7.64 -21.11 2.81
C GLN A 317 6.80 -21.44 4.06
N GLU A 318 7.18 -20.92 5.22
CA GLU A 318 6.39 -21.08 6.46
C GLU A 318 5.03 -20.40 6.35
N LEU A 319 4.98 -19.17 5.84
CA LEU A 319 3.73 -18.45 5.58
C LEU A 319 2.86 -19.20 4.57
N LEU A 320 3.45 -19.66 3.47
CA LEU A 320 2.76 -20.45 2.45
C LEU A 320 2.17 -21.75 3.02
N LYS A 321 2.89 -22.41 3.94
CA LYS A 321 2.44 -23.65 4.59
C LYS A 321 1.28 -23.42 5.57
N LYS A 322 1.26 -22.27 6.26
CA LYS A 322 0.17 -21.88 7.16
C LYS A 322 -1.08 -21.47 6.38
N GLY A 323 -0.90 -20.87 5.20
CA GLY A 323 -1.97 -20.47 4.29
C GLY A 323 -2.82 -21.65 3.80
N LYS A 324 -4.14 -21.59 4.04
CA LYS A 324 -5.10 -22.57 3.50
C LYS A 324 -5.40 -22.32 2.02
N ARG A 325 -5.35 -21.07 1.61
CA ARG A 325 -5.67 -20.60 0.24
C ARG A 325 -4.49 -19.97 -0.48
N THR A 326 -3.41 -19.69 0.25
CA THR A 326 -2.26 -18.94 -0.27
C THR A 326 -1.60 -19.66 -1.43
N LYS A 327 -1.53 -18.92 -2.55
CA LYS A 327 -0.90 -19.34 -3.79
C LYS A 327 0.50 -18.75 -3.86
N TRP A 328 0.62 -17.45 -3.60
CA TRP A 328 1.87 -16.69 -3.71
C TRP A 328 2.23 -16.04 -2.38
N VAL A 329 3.50 -16.15 -1.98
CA VAL A 329 4.10 -15.32 -0.94
C VAL A 329 5.24 -14.55 -1.55
N ILE A 330 5.17 -13.22 -1.47
CA ILE A 330 6.20 -12.34 -2.01
C ILE A 330 6.99 -11.74 -0.85
N VAL A 331 8.31 -11.83 -0.93
CA VAL A 331 9.25 -11.23 0.03
C VAL A 331 10.07 -10.15 -0.68
N LYS A 332 9.78 -8.89 -0.33
CA LYS A 332 10.41 -7.66 -0.82
C LYS A 332 11.69 -7.40 -0.02
N MET A 333 12.77 -7.06 -0.70
CA MET A 333 14.08 -6.83 -0.08
C MET A 333 14.70 -5.48 -0.50
N GLY A 334 13.86 -4.53 -0.90
CA GLY A 334 14.28 -3.18 -1.29
C GLY A 334 15.24 -3.19 -2.49
N SER A 335 16.41 -2.56 -2.33
CA SER A 335 17.46 -2.52 -3.36
C SER A 335 18.05 -3.89 -3.70
N LYS A 336 17.74 -4.92 -2.90
CA LYS A 336 18.05 -6.32 -3.19
C LYS A 336 16.90 -7.04 -3.89
N GLY A 337 15.95 -6.36 -4.54
CA GLY A 337 14.90 -7.01 -5.33
C GLY A 337 13.86 -7.78 -4.49
N SER A 338 13.37 -8.88 -5.03
CA SER A 338 12.27 -9.64 -4.41
C SER A 338 12.24 -11.12 -4.80
N ILE A 339 11.53 -11.90 -4.00
CA ILE A 339 11.33 -13.36 -4.16
C ILE A 339 9.84 -13.66 -4.15
N LEU A 340 9.38 -14.55 -5.03
CA LEU A 340 8.02 -15.09 -5.06
C LEU A 340 8.08 -16.59 -4.81
N ILE A 341 7.42 -17.03 -3.74
CA ILE A 341 7.34 -18.42 -3.31
C ILE A 341 5.96 -18.97 -3.64
N THR A 342 5.94 -20.13 -4.30
CA THR A 342 4.75 -20.94 -4.57
C THR A 342 4.97 -22.35 -4.06
N LYS A 343 3.93 -23.20 -4.11
CA LYS A 343 4.06 -24.62 -3.71
C LYS A 343 5.07 -25.39 -4.56
N SER A 344 5.27 -24.98 -5.81
CA SER A 344 6.09 -25.70 -6.80
C SER A 344 7.41 -25.02 -7.14
N SER A 345 7.57 -23.73 -6.85
CA SER A 345 8.75 -22.98 -7.27
C SER A 345 9.04 -21.75 -6.42
N VAL A 346 10.29 -21.33 -6.44
CA VAL A 346 10.78 -20.06 -5.92
C VAL A 346 11.32 -19.25 -7.09
N SER A 347 10.79 -18.06 -7.31
CA SER A 347 11.25 -17.13 -8.35
C SER A 347 11.93 -15.93 -7.73
N CYS A 348 13.02 -15.49 -8.31
CA CYS A 348 13.90 -14.47 -7.75
C CYS A 348 14.23 -13.44 -8.82
N ALA A 349 14.02 -12.17 -8.52
CA ALA A 349 14.38 -11.07 -9.41
C ALA A 349 15.17 -10.01 -8.66
N PRO A 350 16.39 -9.68 -9.14
CA PRO A 350 17.12 -8.50 -8.72
C PRO A 350 16.36 -7.19 -8.93
N ALA A 351 16.59 -6.21 -8.06
CA ALA A 351 16.11 -4.85 -8.29
C ALA A 351 16.91 -4.19 -9.42
N PHE A 352 16.33 -3.15 -10.02
CA PHE A 352 17.05 -2.26 -10.92
C PHE A 352 17.85 -1.22 -10.11
N LYS A 353 19.06 -0.93 -10.56
CA LYS A 353 19.92 0.13 -10.03
C LYS A 353 19.40 1.47 -10.56
N VAL A 354 18.89 2.29 -9.64
CA VAL A 354 18.35 3.63 -9.93
C VAL A 354 18.88 4.63 -8.91
N ASN A 355 18.81 5.93 -9.25
CA ASN A 355 19.06 7.00 -8.29
C ASN A 355 17.81 7.20 -7.42
N VAL A 356 17.89 6.81 -6.14
CA VAL A 356 16.76 6.87 -5.20
C VAL A 356 16.64 8.29 -4.65
N ILE A 357 15.46 8.88 -4.78
CA ILE A 357 15.09 10.19 -4.20
C ILE A 357 14.27 9.97 -2.93
N ASP A 358 13.21 9.17 -3.04
CA ASP A 358 12.31 8.84 -1.94
C ASP A 358 11.93 7.36 -2.00
N THR A 359 11.46 6.75 -0.90
CA THR A 359 11.00 5.36 -0.87
C THR A 359 9.53 5.21 -0.47
N VAL A 360 8.84 6.30 -0.15
CA VAL A 360 7.40 6.27 0.14
C VAL A 360 6.63 5.78 -1.10
N GLY A 361 5.65 4.90 -0.90
CA GLY A 361 4.83 4.36 -1.99
C GLY A 361 5.49 3.29 -2.87
N CYS A 362 6.79 2.99 -2.69
CA CYS A 362 7.48 1.95 -3.47
C CYS A 362 6.87 0.56 -3.27
N GLY A 363 6.52 0.21 -2.02
CA GLY A 363 5.87 -1.06 -1.69
C GLY A 363 4.45 -1.17 -2.23
N ASP A 364 3.71 -0.06 -2.22
CA ASP A 364 2.34 0.02 -2.73
C ASP A 364 2.33 -0.13 -4.26
N SER A 365 3.20 0.60 -4.95
CA SER A 365 3.34 0.55 -6.41
C SER A 365 3.86 -0.80 -6.88
N TYR A 366 4.79 -1.41 -6.12
CA TYR A 366 5.21 -2.79 -6.33
C TYR A 366 4.02 -3.76 -6.25
N THR A 367 3.14 -3.58 -5.28
CA THR A 367 1.95 -4.44 -5.07
C THR A 367 0.98 -4.35 -6.25
N ALA A 368 0.81 -3.16 -6.84
CA ALA A 368 0.03 -2.97 -8.06
C ALA A 368 0.53 -3.83 -9.23
N ALA A 369 1.85 -3.91 -9.41
CA ALA A 369 2.46 -4.75 -10.44
C ALA A 369 2.34 -6.26 -10.15
N ILE A 370 2.34 -6.67 -8.87
CA ILE A 370 2.03 -8.06 -8.51
C ILE A 370 0.59 -8.41 -8.87
N ALA A 371 -0.36 -7.51 -8.58
CA ALA A 371 -1.76 -7.69 -8.98
C ALA A 371 -1.90 -7.78 -10.52
N TYR A 372 -1.22 -6.90 -11.26
CA TYR A 372 -1.18 -6.94 -12.72
C TYR A 372 -0.68 -8.30 -13.23
N GLY A 373 0.47 -8.78 -12.73
CA GLY A 373 1.03 -10.05 -13.16
C GLY A 373 0.19 -11.27 -12.78
N PHE A 374 -0.49 -11.21 -11.62
CA PHE A 374 -1.43 -12.25 -11.20
C PHE A 374 -2.67 -12.32 -12.09
N LEU A 375 -3.26 -11.18 -12.46
CA LEU A 375 -4.46 -11.11 -13.28
C LEU A 375 -4.23 -11.53 -14.74
N HIS A 376 -3.00 -11.37 -15.24
CA HIS A 376 -2.61 -11.70 -16.61
C HIS A 376 -1.89 -13.06 -16.73
N ASP A 377 -1.90 -13.88 -15.66
CA ASP A 377 -1.22 -15.17 -15.61
C ASP A 377 0.26 -15.10 -16.06
N MET A 378 0.93 -13.98 -15.75
CA MET A 378 2.30 -13.74 -16.19
C MET A 378 3.27 -14.73 -15.52
N PRO A 379 4.36 -15.12 -16.21
CA PRO A 379 5.43 -15.86 -15.56
C PRO A 379 5.89 -15.15 -14.29
N THR A 380 6.10 -15.92 -13.21
CA THR A 380 6.43 -15.37 -11.88
C THR A 380 7.69 -14.51 -11.87
N VAL A 381 8.70 -14.86 -12.69
CA VAL A 381 9.91 -14.03 -12.85
C VAL A 381 9.63 -12.72 -13.57
N ASN A 382 8.78 -12.73 -14.62
CA ASN A 382 8.36 -11.51 -15.32
C ASN A 382 7.56 -10.60 -14.40
N THR A 383 6.65 -11.18 -13.61
CA THR A 383 5.87 -10.46 -12.59
C THR A 383 6.79 -9.76 -11.59
N LEU A 384 7.80 -10.45 -11.06
CA LEU A 384 8.78 -9.86 -10.14
C LEU A 384 9.64 -8.78 -10.82
N ALA A 385 10.04 -8.99 -12.07
CA ALA A 385 10.82 -8.01 -12.83
C ALA A 385 10.01 -6.71 -13.04
N LEU A 386 8.73 -6.83 -13.45
CA LEU A 386 7.82 -5.71 -13.56
C LEU A 386 7.65 -5.00 -12.22
N ALA A 387 7.35 -5.75 -11.15
CA ALA A 387 7.13 -5.16 -9.83
C ALA A 387 8.38 -4.45 -9.29
N ASN A 388 9.57 -5.02 -9.47
CA ASN A 388 10.83 -4.36 -9.14
C ASN A 388 11.03 -3.07 -9.96
N ALA A 389 10.66 -3.05 -11.25
CA ALA A 389 10.77 -1.86 -12.08
C ALA A 389 9.78 -0.77 -11.65
N VAL A 390 8.53 -1.12 -11.31
CA VAL A 390 7.52 -0.19 -10.80
C VAL A 390 7.91 0.39 -9.44
N GLY A 391 8.40 -0.43 -8.52
CA GLY A 391 8.96 0.04 -7.26
C GLY A 391 10.17 0.97 -7.46
N ALA A 392 11.08 0.63 -8.36
CA ALA A 392 12.24 1.46 -8.68
C ALA A 392 11.84 2.79 -9.35
N ALA A 393 10.86 2.79 -10.25
CA ALA A 393 10.35 4.01 -10.87
C ALA A 393 9.74 4.96 -9.84
N THR A 394 9.00 4.41 -8.87
CA THR A 394 8.44 5.20 -7.76
C THR A 394 9.56 5.80 -6.91
N ALA A 395 10.63 5.03 -6.66
CA ALA A 395 11.75 5.49 -5.85
C ALA A 395 12.54 6.67 -6.46
N MET A 396 12.37 6.92 -7.77
CA MET A 396 12.98 8.04 -8.48
C MET A 396 12.15 9.32 -8.41
N GLY A 397 10.93 9.26 -7.87
CA GLY A 397 10.08 10.41 -7.56
C GLY A 397 10.27 10.89 -6.13
N CYS A 398 9.67 12.04 -5.81
CA CYS A 398 9.62 12.57 -4.44
C CYS A 398 8.20 12.39 -3.89
N GLY A 399 8.05 11.77 -2.73
CA GLY A 399 6.75 11.45 -2.14
C GLY A 399 5.98 10.33 -2.83
N ALA A 400 4.72 10.16 -2.43
CA ALA A 400 3.81 9.17 -2.99
C ALA A 400 2.54 9.85 -3.57
N GLY A 401 1.39 9.16 -3.59
CA GLY A 401 0.16 9.65 -4.20
C GLY A 401 0.31 9.83 -5.70
N ARG A 402 0.13 11.05 -6.19
CA ARG A 402 0.26 11.33 -7.63
C ARG A 402 1.70 11.16 -8.15
N ASN A 403 2.69 11.12 -7.25
CA ASN A 403 4.10 10.97 -7.56
C ASN A 403 4.55 9.50 -7.71
N VAL A 404 3.65 8.51 -7.54
CA VAL A 404 3.97 7.10 -7.83
C VAL A 404 4.34 6.88 -9.30
N ALA A 405 4.91 5.70 -9.60
CA ALA A 405 5.44 5.37 -10.92
C ALA A 405 4.50 5.72 -12.09
N THR A 406 5.09 6.27 -13.15
CA THR A 406 4.43 6.38 -14.46
C THR A 406 4.86 5.23 -15.35
N LEU A 407 3.95 4.77 -16.23
CA LEU A 407 4.22 3.67 -17.15
C LEU A 407 5.43 3.94 -18.06
N ARG A 408 5.61 5.20 -18.50
CA ARG A 408 6.78 5.62 -19.28
C ARG A 408 8.08 5.38 -18.52
N LYS A 409 8.14 5.76 -17.24
CA LYS A 409 9.35 5.58 -16.43
C LYS A 409 9.67 4.10 -16.17
N VAL A 410 8.63 3.28 -16.01
CA VAL A 410 8.78 1.82 -15.88
C VAL A 410 9.40 1.22 -17.14
N ILE A 411 8.90 1.60 -18.32
CA ILE A 411 9.45 1.15 -19.62
C ILE A 411 10.91 1.59 -19.78
N GLU A 412 11.25 2.83 -19.42
CA GLU A 412 12.64 3.32 -19.45
C GLU A 412 13.58 2.44 -18.60
N ILE A 413 13.22 2.15 -17.35
CA ILE A 413 14.02 1.32 -16.44
C ILE A 413 14.21 -0.09 -16.99
N LEU A 414 13.14 -0.69 -17.53
CA LEU A 414 13.21 -2.01 -18.16
C LEU A 414 14.19 -2.01 -19.35
N LYS A 415 14.12 -0.98 -20.22
CA LYS A 415 15.01 -0.83 -21.39
C LYS A 415 16.47 -0.59 -20.99
N GLU A 416 16.73 0.19 -19.95
CA GLU A 416 18.09 0.36 -19.39
C GLU A 416 18.64 -0.96 -18.85
N SER A 417 17.76 -1.87 -18.43
CA SER A 417 18.12 -3.24 -18.04
C SER A 417 19.20 -3.27 -16.97
N ASN A 418 19.27 -2.32 -16.05
CA ASN A 418 20.39 -2.20 -15.11
C ASN A 418 20.16 -2.94 -13.77
N LEU A 419 20.29 -4.27 -13.72
CA LEU A 419 20.07 -5.07 -12.50
C LEU A 419 21.17 -4.97 -11.42
N ASN A 420 20.75 -5.13 -10.15
CA ASN A 420 21.58 -5.30 -8.96
C ASN A 420 21.75 -6.77 -8.54
N GLU A 421 22.55 -7.54 -9.29
CA GLU A 421 22.62 -9.01 -9.16
C GLU A 421 23.48 -9.53 -8.00
N ASP A 422 24.40 -8.72 -7.49
CA ASP A 422 25.49 -9.19 -6.60
C ASP A 422 24.99 -9.79 -5.27
N HIS A 423 23.78 -9.44 -4.85
CA HIS A 423 23.21 -9.89 -3.58
C HIS A 423 22.45 -11.23 -3.64
N PHE A 424 21.92 -11.63 -4.81
CA PHE A 424 21.06 -12.82 -4.90
C PHE A 424 21.81 -14.12 -4.92
N LEU A 425 22.97 -14.18 -5.59
CA LEU A 425 23.73 -15.41 -5.73
C LEU A 425 24.14 -15.96 -4.36
N ASN A 426 24.52 -15.08 -3.44
CA ASN A 426 24.94 -15.46 -2.09
C ASN A 426 23.82 -16.09 -1.25
N MET A 427 22.55 -15.81 -1.54
CA MET A 427 21.42 -16.38 -0.81
C MET A 427 21.21 -17.89 -1.05
N PHE A 428 21.79 -18.42 -2.14
CA PHE A 428 21.68 -19.83 -2.51
C PHE A 428 22.94 -20.64 -2.16
N VAL A 429 23.97 -20.00 -1.58
CA VAL A 429 25.28 -20.63 -1.35
C VAL A 429 25.31 -21.48 -0.08
N ASP A 430 24.40 -21.26 0.88
CA ASP A 430 24.64 -21.74 2.26
C ASP A 430 23.59 -22.64 2.93
N GLU A 431 22.50 -23.06 2.27
CA GLU A 431 21.55 -23.98 2.93
C GLU A 431 21.04 -25.06 1.97
N LYS A 432 20.86 -26.29 2.50
CA LYS A 432 20.06 -27.35 1.85
C LYS A 432 18.58 -26.94 1.86
N LEU A 433 18.26 -25.91 1.08
CA LEU A 433 16.89 -25.48 0.88
C LEU A 433 16.18 -26.59 0.10
N ASN A 434 15.15 -27.19 0.70
CA ASN A 434 14.32 -28.19 0.04
C ASN A 434 13.38 -27.49 -0.96
N ILE A 435 13.96 -26.92 -2.02
CA ILE A 435 13.25 -26.14 -3.04
C ILE A 435 13.08 -27.02 -4.28
N PRO A 436 11.85 -27.23 -4.78
CA PRO A 436 11.63 -28.05 -5.96
C PRO A 436 12.28 -27.44 -7.21
N GLU A 437 12.01 -26.16 -7.49
CA GLU A 437 12.52 -25.41 -8.64
C GLU A 437 12.81 -23.95 -8.27
N VAL A 438 14.01 -23.47 -8.55
CA VAL A 438 14.41 -22.06 -8.40
C VAL A 438 14.52 -21.41 -9.78
N ARG A 439 13.84 -20.29 -10.00
CA ARG A 439 13.97 -19.47 -11.21
C ARG A 439 14.63 -18.14 -10.88
N LEU A 440 15.75 -17.84 -11.51
CA LEU A 440 16.53 -16.62 -11.24
C LEU A 440 16.60 -15.75 -12.49
N LEU A 441 16.13 -14.50 -12.38
CA LEU A 441 16.36 -13.48 -13.38
C LEU A 441 17.84 -13.08 -13.41
N THR A 442 18.48 -13.12 -14.57
CA THR A 442 19.89 -12.70 -14.71
C THR A 442 20.21 -12.13 -16.10
N LYS A 443 21.25 -11.28 -16.13
CA LYS A 443 21.98 -10.83 -17.32
C LYS A 443 23.05 -11.82 -17.77
N LYS A 444 23.61 -12.61 -16.85
CA LYS A 444 24.79 -13.44 -17.11
C LYS A 444 24.38 -14.78 -17.73
N THR A 445 25.10 -15.19 -18.77
CA THR A 445 24.95 -16.49 -19.45
C THR A 445 25.70 -17.63 -18.77
N THR A 446 26.52 -17.34 -17.76
CA THR A 446 27.53 -18.27 -17.25
C THR A 446 27.47 -18.43 -15.74
N LEU A 447 26.52 -19.20 -15.24
CA LEU A 447 26.71 -19.98 -14.02
C LEU A 447 26.25 -21.40 -14.31
N GLY A 448 27.10 -22.39 -13.99
CA GLY A 448 26.80 -23.80 -14.23
C GLY A 448 25.45 -24.18 -13.62
N SER A 449 24.62 -24.86 -14.40
CA SER A 449 23.31 -25.32 -13.94
C SER A 449 23.49 -26.45 -12.93
N ASN A 450 23.33 -26.16 -11.64
CA ASN A 450 22.84 -27.19 -10.73
C ASN A 450 21.38 -27.41 -11.09
N GLY A 451 20.95 -28.65 -11.39
CA GLY A 451 19.66 -28.95 -12.06
C GLY A 451 18.37 -28.38 -11.45
N HIS A 452 18.42 -27.86 -10.21
CA HIS A 452 17.31 -27.16 -9.54
C HIS A 452 17.20 -25.66 -9.85
N LEU A 453 18.27 -25.03 -10.37
CA LEU A 453 18.32 -23.61 -10.69
C LEU A 453 18.14 -23.40 -12.20
N LYS A 454 17.03 -22.78 -12.58
CA LYS A 454 16.76 -22.33 -13.95
C LYS A 454 17.01 -20.83 -14.06
N GLN A 455 17.89 -20.45 -14.98
CA GLN A 455 18.15 -19.05 -15.28
C GLN A 455 17.16 -18.53 -16.31
N VAL A 456 16.64 -17.34 -16.07
CA VAL A 456 15.75 -16.62 -16.99
C VAL A 456 16.47 -15.35 -17.42
N PHE A 457 16.69 -15.22 -18.73
CA PHE A 457 17.46 -14.11 -19.28
C PHE A 457 16.67 -12.81 -19.28
N LEU A 458 17.29 -11.77 -18.71
CA LEU A 458 16.69 -10.43 -18.61
C LEU A 458 16.24 -9.87 -19.96
N GLN A 459 17.03 -10.05 -21.02
CA GLN A 459 16.68 -9.52 -22.35
C GLN A 459 15.35 -10.07 -22.87
N LYS A 460 15.09 -11.36 -22.65
CA LYS A 460 13.81 -11.98 -23.03
C LYS A 460 12.66 -11.37 -22.24
N VAL A 461 12.83 -11.29 -20.91
CA VAL A 461 11.80 -10.73 -20.01
C VAL A 461 11.50 -9.27 -20.33
N VAL A 462 12.53 -8.46 -20.56
CA VAL A 462 12.39 -7.05 -20.93
C VAL A 462 11.67 -6.91 -22.26
N SER A 463 12.02 -7.72 -23.27
CA SER A 463 11.33 -7.68 -24.57
C SER A 463 9.84 -7.97 -24.44
N GLU A 464 9.47 -8.98 -23.65
CA GLU A 464 8.07 -9.36 -23.41
C GLU A 464 7.33 -8.24 -22.65
N LEU A 465 7.90 -7.76 -21.54
CA LEU A 465 7.28 -6.72 -20.71
C LEU A 465 7.12 -5.39 -21.45
N VAL A 466 8.15 -4.93 -22.16
CA VAL A 466 8.11 -3.65 -22.87
C VAL A 466 7.03 -3.67 -23.95
N SER A 467 6.97 -4.76 -24.73
CA SER A 467 5.94 -4.93 -25.77
C SER A 467 4.53 -4.84 -25.19
N GLU A 468 4.29 -5.47 -24.04
CA GLU A 468 2.99 -5.46 -23.39
C GLU A 468 2.63 -4.07 -22.83
N LEU A 469 3.57 -3.42 -22.13
CA LEU A 469 3.35 -2.12 -21.51
C LEU A 469 3.23 -0.98 -22.52
N GLU A 470 3.86 -1.08 -23.69
CA GLU A 470 3.69 -0.10 -24.78
C GLU A 470 2.24 -0.11 -25.31
N VAL A 471 1.62 -1.28 -25.43
CA VAL A 471 0.19 -1.40 -25.80
C VAL A 471 -0.72 -0.76 -24.75
N VAL A 472 -0.41 -0.95 -23.47
CA VAL A 472 -1.16 -0.29 -22.37
C VAL A 472 -1.00 1.23 -22.45
N LEU A 473 0.21 1.72 -22.70
CA LEU A 473 0.51 3.13 -22.81
C LEU A 473 -0.26 3.78 -23.97
N GLU A 474 -0.29 3.13 -25.14
CA GLU A 474 -1.02 3.59 -26.31
C GLU A 474 -2.52 3.72 -26.04
N LYS A 475 -3.14 2.70 -25.43
CA LYS A 475 -4.57 2.73 -25.07
C LYS A 475 -4.92 3.88 -24.14
N ARG A 476 -4.04 4.25 -23.21
CA ARG A 476 -4.24 5.38 -22.29
C ARG A 476 -4.06 6.74 -22.93
N MET A 477 -3.36 6.84 -24.07
CA MET A 477 -3.15 8.10 -24.78
C MET A 477 -4.30 8.45 -25.72
N VAL A 478 -5.20 7.51 -26.00
CA VAL A 478 -6.44 7.77 -26.75
C VAL A 478 -7.46 8.37 -25.78
N PRO A 479 -7.94 9.61 -26.01
CA PRO A 479 -9.03 10.17 -25.20
C PRO A 479 -10.27 9.27 -25.29
N SER A 480 -10.81 8.88 -24.13
CA SER A 480 -12.04 8.09 -24.00
C SER A 480 -13.27 8.83 -24.49
#